data_AF-A0A199UYU1-F1
#
_entry.id   AF-A0A199UYU1-F1
#
_cell.length_a   1.000
_cell.length_b   1.000
_cell.length_c   1.000
_cell.angle_alpha   90.00
_cell.angle_beta   90.00
_cell.angle_gamma   90.00
#
_symmetry.space_group_name_H-M   'P 1'
#
loop_
_entity.id
_entity.type
_entity.pdbx_description
1 polymer ?
#
loop_
_entity_poly.entity_id
_entity_poly.type
_entity_poly.pdbx_seq_one_letter_code
_entity_poly.pdbx_strand_id
1 'polypeptide(L)' 'TRLSYEQFAAFLANIKELNANNQSREETLEKAEEIFGTENKDLYISFQNLLNRSLP' A
#
# COMPACT_ATOMS: atom_id res chain seq x y z
N THR A 1 -10.79 -2.15 -14.21
CA THR A 1 -9.57 -2.05 -13.37
C THR A 1 -10.01 -2.19 -11.91
N ARG A 2 -9.30 -2.97 -11.08
CA ARG A 2 -9.74 -3.30 -9.71
C ARG A 2 -9.75 -2.13 -8.73
N LEU A 3 -8.92 -1.12 -8.98
CA LEU A 3 -8.90 0.13 -8.25
C LEU A 3 -9.38 1.26 -9.16
N SER A 4 -10.05 2.25 -8.57
CA SER A 4 -10.29 3.54 -9.22
C SER A 4 -8.96 4.24 -9.50
N TYR A 5 -8.97 5.21 -10.42
CA TYR A 5 -7.78 6.02 -10.70
C TYR A 5 -7.28 6.74 -9.43
N GLU A 6 -8.19 7.25 -8.61
CA GLU A 6 -7.87 7.94 -7.36
C GLU A 6 -7.25 6.98 -6.34
N GLN A 7 -7.82 5.78 -6.17
CA GLN A 7 -7.24 4.76 -5.29
C GLN A 7 -5.85 4.35 -5.75
N PHE A 8 -5.66 4.16 -7.07
CA PHE A 8 -4.35 3.82 -7.61
C PHE A 8 -3.33 4.95 -7.41
N ALA A 9 -3.72 6.20 -7.64
CA ALA A 9 -2.87 7.37 -7.41
C ALA A 9 -2.50 7.52 -5.93
N ALA A 10 -3.46 7.32 -5.01
CA ALA A 10 -3.24 7.32 -3.57
C ALA A 10 -2.26 6.22 -3.16
N PHE A 11 -2.39 5.02 -3.74
CA PHE A 11 -1.46 3.92 -3.48
C PHE A 11 -0.04 4.27 -3.92
N LEU A 12 0.16 4.85 -5.11
CA LEU A 12 1.48 5.28 -5.57
C LEU A 12 2.09 6.38 -4.68
N ALA A 13 1.29 7.32 -4.20
CA ALA A 13 1.74 8.33 -3.25
C ALA A 13 2.19 7.70 -1.93
N ASN A 14 1.43 6.73 -1.41
CA ASN A 14 1.76 5.99 -0.19
C ASN A 14 3.11 5.26 -0.29
N ILE A 15 3.42 4.65 -1.45
CA ILE A 15 4.72 4.01 -1.70
C ILE A 15 5.86 5.03 -1.82
N LYS A 16 5.61 6.20 -2.44
CA LYS A 16 6.61 7.27 -2.54
C LYS A 16 7.03 7.80 -1.17
N GLU A 17 6.10 8.01 -0.25
CA GLU A 17 6.40 8.44 1.12
C GLU A 17 7.24 7.41 1.88
N LEU A 18 6.90 6.11 1.75
CA LEU A 18 7.72 5.04 2.33
C LEU A 18 9.14 5.05 1.75
N ASN A 19 9.27 5.15 0.42
CA ASN A 19 10.58 5.15 -0.25
C ASN A 19 11.42 6.39 0.11
N ALA A 20 10.78 7.51 0.45
CA ALA A 20 11.43 8.71 0.94
C ALA A 20 11.87 8.62 2.42
N ASN A 21 11.55 7.53 3.11
CA ASN A 21 11.69 7.37 4.57
C ASN A 21 10.89 8.41 5.38
N ASN A 22 9.82 8.96 4.79
CA ASN A 22 8.94 9.94 5.45
C ASN A 22 7.81 9.26 6.25
N GLN A 23 7.62 7.96 6.08
CA GLN A 23 6.53 7.20 6.68
C GLN A 23 7.04 5.83 7.13
N SER A 24 6.50 5.34 8.25
CA SER A 24 6.79 3.99 8.74
C SER A 24 6.09 2.91 7.90
N ARG A 25 6.56 1.66 8.04
CA ARG A 25 5.94 0.52 7.36
C ARG A 25 4.51 0.31 7.84
N GLU A 26 4.28 0.45 9.14
CA GLU A 26 3.00 0.30 9.80
C GLU A 26 1.98 1.29 9.22
N GLU A 27 2.36 2.57 9.13
CA GLU A 27 1.53 3.61 8.50
C GLU A 27 1.28 3.33 7.00
N THR A 28 2.28 2.80 6.26
CA THR A 28 2.07 2.42 4.85
C THR A 28 1.08 1.29 4.70
N LEU A 29 1.12 0.31 5.60
CA LEU A 29 0.17 -0.80 5.58
C LEU A 29 -1.25 -0.32 5.93
N GLU A 30 -1.41 0.50 6.97
CA GLU A 30 -2.71 1.05 7.36
C GLU A 30 -3.36 1.83 6.21
N LYS A 31 -2.62 2.77 5.60
CA LYS A 31 -3.11 3.52 4.43
C LYS A 31 -3.41 2.63 3.23
N ALA A 32 -2.62 1.57 3.00
CA ALA A 32 -2.89 0.64 1.91
C ALA A 32 -4.18 -0.15 2.14
N GLU A 33 -4.49 -0.53 3.39
CA GLU A 33 -5.76 -1.16 3.76
C GLU A 33 -6.96 -0.25 3.46
N GLU A 34 -6.86 1.04 3.81
CA GLU A 34 -7.89 2.04 3.49
C GLU A 34 -8.08 2.23 1.98
N ILE A 35 -6.98 2.31 1.22
CA ILE A 35 -7.01 2.53 -0.23
C ILE A 35 -7.65 1.36 -0.96
N PHE A 36 -7.26 0.13 -0.62
CA PHE A 36 -7.79 -1.07 -1.25
C PHE A 36 -9.22 -1.39 -0.81
N GLY A 37 -9.55 -1.04 0.43
CA GLY A 37 -10.84 -1.32 1.04
C GLY A 37 -11.10 -2.82 1.21
N THR A 38 -12.27 -3.14 1.74
CA THR A 38 -12.67 -4.54 2.01
C THR A 38 -12.82 -5.38 0.74
N GLU A 39 -13.09 -4.75 -0.40
CA GLU A 39 -13.32 -5.42 -1.69
C GLU A 39 -12.03 -5.97 -2.31
N ASN A 40 -10.88 -5.37 -2.03
CA ASN A 40 -9.59 -5.76 -2.62
C ASN A 40 -8.58 -6.22 -1.56
N LYS A 41 -9.04 -6.91 -0.52
CA LYS A 41 -8.20 -7.41 0.58
C LYS A 41 -7.04 -8.31 0.11
N ASP A 42 -7.19 -8.99 -1.01
CA ASP A 42 -6.11 -9.79 -1.61
C ASP A 42 -4.93 -8.94 -2.10
N LEU A 43 -5.19 -7.71 -2.55
CA LEU A 43 -4.13 -6.74 -2.91
C LEU A 43 -3.36 -6.30 -1.65
N TYR A 44 -4.06 -6.06 -0.54
CA TYR A 44 -3.42 -5.77 0.74
C TYR A 44 -2.49 -6.91 1.17
N ILE A 45 -3.00 -8.15 1.18
CA ILE A 45 -2.20 -9.33 1.56
C ILE A 45 -0.98 -9.49 0.65
N SER A 46 -1.15 -9.31 -0.65
CA SER A 46 -0.05 -9.36 -1.61
C SER A 46 1.00 -8.28 -1.35
N PHE A 47 0.56 -7.06 -1.08
CA PHE A 47 1.42 -5.92 -0.77
C PHE A 47 2.19 -6.13 0.55
N GLN A 48 1.51 -6.56 1.61
CA GLN A 48 2.14 -6.87 2.90
C GLN A 48 3.23 -7.93 2.74
N ASN A 49 2.95 -9.01 2.00
CA ASN A 49 3.94 -10.05 1.72
C ASN A 49 5.14 -9.52 0.94
N LEU A 50 4.93 -8.61 -0.02
CA LEU A 50 6.00 -7.98 -0.79
C LEU A 50 6.87 -7.09 0.09
N LEU A 51 6.23 -6.27 0.94
CA LEU A 51 6.91 -5.36 1.87
C LEU A 51 7.80 -6.09 2.88
N ASN A 52 7.31 -7.24 3.37
CA ASN A 52 8.02 -8.07 4.33
C ASN A 52 9.19 -8.84 3.68
N ARG A 53 9.10 -9.13 2.38
CA ARG A 53 10.17 -9.80 1.60
C ARG A 53 11.23 -8.85 1.08
N SER A 54 10.94 -7.55 0.96
CA SER A 54 11.90 -6.55 0.51
C SER A 54 12.86 -6.07 1.62
N LEU A 55 12.83 -6.71 2.79
CA LEU A 55 13.82 -6.49 3.84
C LEU A 55 15.12 -7.23 3.46
N PRO A 56 16.28 -6.56 3.40
CA PRO A 56 17.57 -7.23 3.36
C PRO A 56 17.83 -8.04 4.64
#